data_AF-A0A1V2GYQ6-F1
#
_entry.id   AF-A0A1V2GYQ6-F1
#
_cell.length_a   1.000
_cell.length_b   1.000
_cell.length_c   1.000
_cell.angle_alpha   90.00
_cell.angle_beta   90.00
_cell.angle_gamma   90.00
#
_symmetry.space_group_name_H-M   'P 1'
#
loop_
_entity.id
_entity.type
_entity.pdbx_description
1 polymer ?
#
loop_
_entity_poly.entity_id
_entity_poly.type
_entity_poly.pdbx_seq_one_letter_code
_entity_poly.pdbx_strand_id
1 'polypeptide(L)'
;MASGGAAPPFPAAGEALLRQAGQALHCALQPIVDSHTGSLYGVEALMRGYDALGFASPCALLDHAALEGVLPAMERLLHQKAVAAFVAIPDAGRRRLFLNLDGRAMAGPEAGGLIAGLAAALQAAGLPGSCLCVELSERLDAPALPGFAALRAACRAQGIRFAADDFGRGRAETRLLFEGGVDYVKIDRFLVSGLARDSRRRVFVSHVAGLARMLGLRVVAEGVETEDDFLAARALGCELIQGYYVARPDTDPATIRAAYAGLMQATVEEHRRRAQAGDSELLLAAVERLPALVRTDHVERAFEILRREPDRSVIPVVDATGAPQGVIRERDLRPFIYGRFGRDLLSNRNVVSALEPFLVPCPVASIHADADTLLQVYAGAPPGCEGILLQDGGRYVGLISASALVGLLHEKRLRLALDQNPLTRLPGNLSVAAHAAAASVRSEAARYLCYFDFDHFKPFNDRYGFLNGDRAITLFAEALRRHFPEGEGVFIGHIGGDDFFAGVSGPAPAELRARLSSLLGDFAASVVNFYTPAERAAGLVPGKDRDGRLRDFPLLRCSAAVLEIPAGRPGCAPDQLLAEVAQQKSSAKASAEGMAWVVLSR
;
A
#
# COMPACT_ATOMS: atom_id res chain seq x y z
N MET A 1 42.80 36.50 -30.20
CA MET A 1 42.43 35.54 -31.26
C MET A 1 42.70 34.14 -30.72
N ALA A 2 41.70 33.51 -30.11
CA ALA A 2 41.76 32.10 -29.74
C ALA A 2 40.79 31.37 -30.66
N SER A 3 41.35 30.64 -31.62
CA SER A 3 40.64 29.81 -32.59
C SER A 3 39.90 28.69 -31.87
N GLY A 4 38.58 28.71 -31.94
CA GLY A 4 37.74 27.59 -31.53
C GLY A 4 38.03 26.38 -32.40
N GLY A 5 38.62 25.35 -31.81
CA GLY A 5 38.77 24.05 -32.46
C GLY A 5 37.40 23.41 -32.60
N ALA A 6 36.87 23.40 -33.82
CA ALA A 6 35.73 22.56 -34.15
C ALA A 6 36.14 21.09 -33.98
N ALA A 7 35.27 20.30 -33.35
CA ALA A 7 35.43 18.85 -33.26
C ALA A 7 35.65 18.25 -34.67
N PRO A 8 36.45 17.18 -34.82
CA PRO A 8 36.64 16.55 -36.11
C PRO A 8 35.28 16.14 -36.71
N PRO A 9 35.08 16.28 -38.04
CA PRO A 9 33.85 15.85 -38.67
C PRO A 9 33.62 14.36 -38.40
N PHE A 10 32.39 14.00 -38.05
CA PHE A 10 32.03 12.60 -37.81
C PHE A 10 32.22 11.78 -39.09
N PRO A 11 32.39 10.44 -39.01
CA PRO A 11 32.32 9.58 -40.18
C PRO A 11 31.01 9.86 -40.96
N ALA A 12 31.05 9.86 -42.30
CA ALA A 12 29.90 10.21 -43.14
C ALA A 12 28.63 9.36 -42.83
N ALA A 13 28.83 8.12 -42.38
CA ALA A 13 27.76 7.23 -41.93
C ALA A 13 27.07 7.73 -40.65
N GLY A 14 27.83 8.20 -39.66
CA GLY A 14 27.31 8.79 -38.42
C GLY A 14 26.50 10.06 -38.65
N GLU A 15 26.93 10.95 -39.55
CA GLU A 15 26.15 12.15 -39.90
C GLU A 15 24.84 11.83 -40.65
N ALA A 16 24.85 10.79 -41.49
CA ALA A 16 23.64 10.30 -42.16
C ALA A 16 22.65 9.75 -41.12
N LEU A 17 23.13 8.95 -40.17
CA LEU A 17 22.33 8.40 -39.09
C LEU A 17 21.68 9.50 -38.25
N LEU A 18 22.43 10.51 -37.81
CA LEU A 18 21.89 11.63 -37.02
C LEU A 18 20.81 12.41 -37.77
N ARG A 19 20.99 12.65 -39.08
CA ARG A 19 19.99 13.33 -39.90
C ARG A 19 18.70 12.53 -40.04
N GLN A 20 18.82 11.23 -40.31
CA GLN A 20 17.66 10.33 -40.40
C GLN A 20 16.94 10.22 -39.05
N ALA A 21 17.71 10.07 -37.96
CA ALA A 21 17.18 10.04 -36.60
C ALA A 21 16.43 11.32 -36.22
N GLY A 22 16.91 12.49 -36.66
CA GLY A 22 16.23 13.76 -36.43
C GLY A 22 14.80 13.79 -36.98
N GLN A 23 14.55 13.08 -38.08
CA GLN A 23 13.25 13.02 -38.75
C GLN A 23 12.37 11.88 -38.24
N ALA A 24 12.95 10.69 -38.03
CA ALA A 24 12.20 9.48 -37.68
C ALA A 24 11.89 9.38 -36.18
N LEU A 25 12.83 9.80 -35.31
CA LEU A 25 12.70 9.61 -33.88
C LEU A 25 11.74 10.62 -33.27
N HIS A 26 10.94 10.12 -32.35
CA HIS A 26 10.00 10.90 -31.57
C HIS A 26 10.00 10.44 -30.11
N CYS A 27 9.51 11.30 -29.23
CA CYS A 27 9.46 11.06 -27.79
C CYS A 27 8.02 10.69 -27.41
N ALA A 28 7.84 9.54 -26.78
CA ALA A 28 6.63 9.22 -26.05
C ALA A 28 6.83 9.55 -24.57
N LEU A 29 5.82 10.12 -23.93
CA LEU A 29 5.80 10.40 -22.50
C LEU A 29 4.94 9.36 -21.80
N GLN A 30 5.44 8.78 -20.72
CA GLN A 30 4.67 7.92 -19.84
C GLN A 30 4.49 8.56 -18.46
N PRO A 31 3.25 8.73 -17.97
CA PRO A 31 2.98 9.29 -16.65
C PRO A 31 3.54 8.43 -15.50
N ILE A 32 4.14 9.13 -14.54
CA ILE A 32 4.46 8.63 -13.20
C ILE A 32 3.57 9.40 -12.23
N VAL A 33 2.77 8.68 -11.45
CA VAL A 33 1.75 9.28 -10.56
C VAL A 33 2.04 8.97 -9.11
N ASP A 34 1.64 9.88 -8.24
CA ASP A 34 1.68 9.67 -6.80
C ASP A 34 0.59 8.66 -6.40
N SER A 35 0.99 7.60 -5.68
CA SER A 35 0.12 6.47 -5.34
C SER A 35 -1.01 6.82 -4.37
N HIS A 36 -0.88 7.92 -3.62
CA HIS A 36 -1.83 8.33 -2.60
C HIS A 36 -2.81 9.38 -3.10
N THR A 37 -2.37 10.25 -4.01
CA THR A 37 -3.18 11.38 -4.50
C THR A 37 -3.66 11.17 -5.94
N GLY A 38 -3.06 10.24 -6.69
CA GLY A 38 -3.29 10.08 -8.13
C GLY A 38 -2.85 11.29 -8.96
N SER A 39 -2.15 12.25 -8.35
CA SER A 39 -1.64 13.43 -9.04
C SER A 39 -0.44 13.05 -9.90
N LEU A 40 -0.31 13.69 -11.06
CA LEU A 40 0.86 13.54 -11.90
C LEU A 40 2.12 13.97 -11.14
N TYR A 41 3.04 13.06 -10.89
CA TYR A 41 4.31 13.41 -10.29
C TYR A 41 5.32 13.86 -11.36
N GLY A 42 5.37 13.11 -12.45
CA GLY A 42 6.28 13.34 -13.55
C GLY A 42 5.93 12.48 -14.76
N VAL A 43 6.81 12.51 -15.75
CA VAL A 43 6.74 11.66 -16.94
C VAL A 43 8.10 11.09 -17.24
N GLU A 44 8.15 9.85 -17.70
CA GLU A 44 9.32 9.26 -18.32
C GLU A 44 9.28 9.49 -19.83
N ALA A 45 10.41 9.92 -20.40
CA ALA A 45 10.56 10.09 -21.83
C ALA A 45 11.17 8.84 -22.45
N LEU A 46 10.43 8.27 -23.40
CA LEU A 46 10.74 7.01 -24.06
C LEU A 46 10.93 7.22 -25.56
N MET A 47 12.02 6.69 -26.09
CA MET A 47 12.32 6.75 -27.53
C MET A 47 11.35 5.91 -28.35
N ARG A 48 10.90 6.44 -29.48
CA ARG A 48 10.09 5.74 -30.48
C ARG A 48 10.55 6.09 -31.90
N GLY A 49 10.20 5.26 -32.88
CA GLY A 49 10.59 5.40 -34.29
C GLY A 49 11.96 4.82 -34.65
N TYR A 50 12.60 4.07 -33.74
CA TYR A 50 13.88 3.39 -33.97
C TYR A 50 13.75 2.21 -34.96
N ASP A 51 12.56 1.63 -35.04
CA ASP A 51 12.17 0.56 -35.97
C ASP A 51 12.11 1.06 -37.41
N ALA A 52 11.64 2.29 -37.63
CA ALA A 52 11.67 2.96 -38.93
C ALA A 52 13.12 3.21 -39.43
N LEU A 53 14.09 3.22 -38.52
CA LEU A 53 15.53 3.29 -38.83
C LEU A 53 16.17 1.91 -38.99
N GLY A 54 15.40 0.82 -38.87
CA GLY A 54 15.88 -0.55 -39.04
C GLY A 54 16.44 -1.22 -37.77
N PHE A 55 16.24 -0.62 -36.59
CA PHE A 55 16.74 -1.19 -35.33
C PHE A 55 15.64 -1.95 -34.57
N ALA A 56 16.02 -3.06 -33.93
CA ALA A 56 15.07 -3.90 -33.18
C ALA A 56 14.67 -3.31 -31.82
N SER A 57 15.49 -2.43 -31.24
CA SER A 57 15.26 -1.81 -29.92
C SER A 57 15.95 -0.45 -29.81
N PRO A 58 15.56 0.40 -28.84
CA PRO A 58 16.28 1.63 -28.54
C PRO A 58 17.77 1.39 -28.22
N CYS A 59 18.07 0.35 -27.44
CA CYS A 59 19.45 -0.02 -27.11
C CYS A 59 20.27 -0.36 -28.36
N ALA A 60 19.69 -1.09 -29.33
CA ALA A 60 20.39 -1.44 -30.57
C ALA A 60 20.78 -0.21 -31.40
N LEU A 61 19.92 0.82 -31.40
CA LEU A 61 20.25 2.10 -32.04
C LEU A 61 21.36 2.84 -31.30
N LEU A 62 21.33 2.89 -29.95
CA LEU A 62 22.37 3.53 -29.14
C LEU A 62 23.72 2.80 -29.27
N ASP A 63 23.72 1.47 -29.31
CA ASP A 63 24.90 0.65 -29.56
C ASP A 63 25.52 0.97 -30.93
N HIS A 64 24.69 1.08 -31.96
CA HIS A 64 25.16 1.46 -33.29
C HIS A 64 25.68 2.91 -33.33
N ALA A 65 24.98 3.85 -32.69
CA ALA A 65 25.45 5.24 -32.57
C ALA A 65 26.81 5.33 -31.85
N ALA A 66 27.07 4.43 -30.88
CA ALA A 66 28.36 4.35 -30.20
C ALA A 66 29.46 3.84 -31.14
N LEU A 67 29.19 2.81 -31.95
CA LEU A 67 30.13 2.29 -32.95
C LEU A 67 30.49 3.34 -34.00
N GLU A 68 29.52 4.16 -34.40
CA GLU A 68 29.68 5.25 -35.37
C GLU A 68 30.26 6.55 -34.75
N GLY A 69 30.55 6.56 -33.44
CA GLY A 69 31.13 7.71 -32.75
C GLY A 69 30.19 8.92 -32.59
N VAL A 70 28.88 8.73 -32.77
CA VAL A 70 27.86 9.79 -32.72
C VAL A 70 26.93 9.70 -31.51
N LEU A 71 27.17 8.76 -30.57
CA LEU A 71 26.34 8.56 -29.38
C LEU A 71 26.06 9.87 -28.60
N PRO A 72 27.05 10.71 -28.26
CA PRO A 72 26.77 11.96 -27.54
C PRO A 72 25.85 12.91 -28.33
N ALA A 73 25.97 12.95 -29.65
CA ALA A 73 25.11 13.77 -30.50
C ALA A 73 23.70 13.18 -30.60
N MET A 74 23.57 11.85 -30.64
CA MET A 74 22.29 11.14 -30.60
C MET A 74 21.56 11.41 -29.27
N GLU A 75 22.25 11.30 -28.14
CA GLU A 75 21.71 11.63 -26.81
C GLU A 75 21.22 13.08 -26.76
N ARG A 76 22.01 14.05 -27.24
CA ARG A 76 21.57 15.46 -27.34
C ARG A 76 20.28 15.63 -28.14
N LEU A 77 20.16 14.94 -29.27
CA LEU A 77 18.95 14.98 -30.11
C LEU A 77 17.73 14.42 -29.37
N LEU A 78 17.87 13.28 -28.70
CA LEU A 78 16.81 12.63 -27.93
C LEU A 78 16.35 13.50 -26.77
N HIS A 79 17.29 14.05 -26.01
CA HIS A 79 17.02 14.98 -24.92
C HIS A 79 16.29 16.23 -25.37
N GLN A 80 16.66 16.83 -26.51
CA GLN A 80 15.96 17.98 -27.06
C GLN A 80 14.50 17.66 -27.39
N LYS A 81 14.24 16.49 -28.00
CA LYS A 81 12.87 16.03 -28.29
C LYS A 81 12.08 15.78 -27.01
N ALA A 82 12.71 15.21 -25.99
CA ALA A 82 12.07 14.94 -24.70
C ALA A 82 11.73 16.23 -23.95
N VAL A 83 12.64 17.22 -23.89
CA VAL A 83 12.37 18.53 -23.29
C VAL A 83 11.24 19.24 -24.04
N ALA A 84 11.24 19.19 -25.38
CA ALA A 84 10.17 19.79 -26.17
C ALA A 84 8.79 19.16 -25.87
N ALA A 85 8.72 17.82 -25.76
CA ALA A 85 7.49 17.13 -25.38
C ALA A 85 7.08 17.46 -23.93
N PHE A 86 8.03 17.53 -23.01
CA PHE A 86 7.79 17.82 -21.60
C PHE A 86 7.24 19.22 -21.37
N VAL A 87 7.73 20.24 -22.09
CA VAL A 87 7.24 21.62 -21.96
C VAL A 87 5.75 21.74 -22.31
N ALA A 88 5.24 20.84 -23.16
CA ALA A 88 3.84 20.84 -23.58
C ALA A 88 2.87 20.22 -22.54
N ILE A 89 3.37 19.61 -21.45
CA ILE A 89 2.49 19.00 -20.44
C ILE A 89 1.95 20.03 -19.43
N PRO A 90 0.81 19.75 -18.76
CA PRO A 90 0.27 20.62 -17.73
C PRO A 90 1.22 20.82 -16.54
N ASP A 91 1.42 22.09 -16.17
CA ASP A 91 2.27 22.52 -15.04
C ASP A 91 3.71 21.98 -15.09
N ALA A 92 4.33 21.84 -16.27
CA ALA A 92 5.66 21.24 -16.45
C ALA A 92 6.71 21.71 -15.41
N GLY A 93 6.73 22.99 -15.04
CA GLY A 93 7.64 23.55 -14.02
C GLY A 93 7.45 23.04 -12.58
N ARG A 94 6.39 22.27 -12.32
CA ARG A 94 6.11 21.57 -11.04
C ARG A 94 6.16 20.05 -11.17
N ARG A 95 6.35 19.53 -12.39
CA ARG A 95 6.46 18.10 -12.67
C ARG A 95 7.93 17.72 -12.85
N ARG A 96 8.17 16.42 -12.97
CA ARG A 96 9.51 15.88 -13.21
C ARG A 96 9.57 15.16 -14.56
N LEU A 97 10.60 15.43 -15.35
CA LEU A 97 10.99 14.70 -16.54
C LEU A 97 12.06 13.69 -16.14
N PHE A 98 11.78 12.41 -16.37
CA PHE A 98 12.73 11.33 -16.20
C PHE A 98 13.35 10.99 -17.56
N LEU A 99 14.69 11.04 -17.63
CA LEU A 99 15.47 10.77 -18.85
C LEU A 99 16.47 9.66 -18.62
N ASN A 100 16.35 8.63 -19.44
CA ASN A 100 17.36 7.60 -19.60
C ASN A 100 18.64 8.20 -20.19
N LEU A 101 19.79 7.80 -19.63
CA LEU A 101 21.09 8.26 -20.09
C LEU A 101 22.06 7.09 -20.22
N ASP A 102 22.61 6.89 -21.42
CA ASP A 102 23.60 5.85 -21.65
C ASP A 102 24.91 6.19 -20.93
N GLY A 103 25.35 5.29 -20.05
CA GLY A 103 26.58 5.46 -19.27
C GLY A 103 27.85 5.62 -20.12
N ARG A 104 27.87 5.13 -21.36
CA ARG A 104 29.02 5.32 -22.28
C ARG A 104 29.16 6.77 -22.70
N ALA A 105 28.06 7.51 -22.84
CA ALA A 105 28.09 8.94 -23.11
C ALA A 105 28.69 9.75 -21.94
N MET A 106 28.72 9.16 -20.74
CA MET A 106 29.18 9.79 -19.49
C MET A 106 30.66 9.56 -19.19
N ALA A 107 31.30 8.57 -19.82
CA ALA A 107 32.70 8.23 -19.61
C ALA A 107 33.67 9.10 -20.45
N GLY A 108 33.17 9.78 -21.47
CA GLY A 108 33.98 10.56 -22.42
C GLY A 108 34.13 12.05 -22.06
N PRO A 109 35.07 12.77 -22.70
CA PRO A 109 35.28 14.21 -22.49
C PRO A 109 34.06 15.08 -22.84
N GLU A 110 33.12 14.56 -23.64
CA GLU A 110 31.87 15.25 -23.99
C GLU A 110 30.78 15.21 -22.91
N ALA A 111 30.94 14.41 -21.84
CA ALA A 111 29.91 14.21 -20.82
C ALA A 111 29.47 15.54 -20.15
N GLY A 112 30.42 16.43 -19.87
CA GLY A 112 30.11 17.75 -19.33
C GLY A 112 29.28 18.62 -20.28
N GLY A 113 29.53 18.50 -21.59
CA GLY A 113 28.78 19.21 -22.63
C GLY A 113 27.35 18.69 -22.79
N LEU A 114 27.13 17.38 -22.59
CA LEU A 114 25.80 16.76 -22.65
C LEU A 114 24.90 17.30 -21.53
N ILE A 115 25.39 17.29 -20.29
CA ILE A 115 24.64 17.81 -19.14
C ILE A 115 24.44 19.33 -19.24
N ALA A 116 25.47 20.08 -19.63
CA ALA A 116 25.35 21.52 -19.83
C ALA A 116 24.32 21.87 -20.92
N GLY A 117 24.28 21.11 -22.01
CA GLY A 117 23.29 21.29 -23.08
C GLY A 117 21.85 21.00 -22.61
N LEU A 118 21.67 19.96 -21.79
CA LEU A 118 20.38 19.62 -21.21
C LEU A 118 19.89 20.69 -20.23
N ALA A 119 20.78 21.18 -19.37
CA ALA A 119 20.48 22.28 -18.46
C ALA A 119 20.14 23.58 -19.21
N ALA A 120 20.87 23.88 -20.29
CA ALA A 120 20.58 25.02 -21.15
C ALA A 120 19.21 24.89 -21.84
N ALA A 121 18.83 23.68 -22.28
CA ALA A 121 17.51 23.42 -22.87
C ALA A 121 16.37 23.66 -21.86
N LEU A 122 16.54 23.22 -20.61
CA LEU A 122 15.58 23.49 -19.53
C LEU A 122 15.50 24.98 -19.20
N GLN A 123 16.64 25.67 -19.09
CA GLN A 123 16.69 27.11 -18.87
C GLN A 123 16.02 27.90 -19.99
N ALA A 124 16.27 27.54 -21.26
CA ALA A 124 15.64 28.16 -22.41
C ALA A 124 14.10 27.97 -22.40
N ALA A 125 13.62 26.87 -21.83
CA ALA A 125 12.21 26.61 -21.60
C ALA A 125 11.64 27.21 -20.31
N GLY A 126 12.44 27.95 -19.53
CA GLY A 126 12.02 28.54 -18.26
C GLY A 126 11.78 27.53 -17.13
N LEU A 127 12.34 26.32 -17.24
CA LEU A 127 12.18 25.24 -16.28
C LEU A 127 13.38 25.16 -15.33
N PRO A 128 13.16 24.94 -14.01
CA PRO A 128 14.26 24.72 -13.09
C PRO A 128 14.90 23.34 -13.31
N GLY A 129 16.19 23.19 -13.02
CA GLY A 129 16.87 21.90 -13.13
C GLY A 129 16.31 20.82 -12.19
N SER A 130 15.56 21.21 -11.15
CA SER A 130 14.81 20.29 -10.28
C SER A 130 13.66 19.55 -10.96
N CYS A 131 13.23 20.02 -12.14
CA CYS A 131 12.31 19.29 -13.00
C CYS A 131 12.98 18.09 -13.67
N LEU A 132 14.30 17.95 -13.66
CA LEU A 132 14.98 16.86 -14.34
C LEU A 132 15.44 15.77 -13.38
N CYS A 133 15.15 14.53 -13.76
CA CYS A 133 15.71 13.32 -13.18
C CYS A 133 16.43 12.52 -14.27
N VAL A 134 17.69 12.19 -14.03
CA VAL A 134 18.47 11.32 -14.91
C VAL A 134 18.42 9.90 -14.38
N GLU A 135 18.02 8.96 -15.22
CA GLU A 135 17.94 7.54 -14.90
C GLU A 135 19.27 6.87 -15.26
N LEU A 136 19.84 6.19 -14.27
CA LEU A 136 21.09 5.47 -14.39
C LEU A 136 20.78 3.98 -14.49
N SER A 137 21.11 3.38 -15.63
CA SER A 137 21.00 1.94 -15.82
C SER A 137 22.06 1.18 -14.99
N GLU A 138 21.63 0.05 -14.47
CA GLU A 138 22.40 -0.98 -13.77
C GLU A 138 23.43 -1.70 -14.65
N ARG A 139 23.28 -1.64 -15.98
CA ARG A 139 24.20 -2.29 -16.95
C ARG A 139 25.61 -1.73 -16.89
N LEU A 140 25.78 -0.57 -16.27
CA LEU A 140 27.05 0.10 -16.12
C LEU A 140 27.25 0.53 -14.67
N ASP A 141 28.39 0.21 -14.08
CA ASP A 141 28.76 0.64 -12.73
C ASP A 141 29.11 2.13 -12.77
N ALA A 142 28.08 2.98 -12.83
CA ALA A 142 28.22 4.43 -12.90
C ALA A 142 29.09 5.00 -11.76
N PRO A 143 28.96 4.54 -10.49
CA PRO A 143 29.88 4.92 -9.41
C PRO A 143 31.36 4.65 -9.70
N ALA A 144 31.68 3.63 -10.49
CA ALA A 144 33.05 3.29 -10.87
C ALA A 144 33.59 4.09 -12.07
N LEU A 145 32.75 4.85 -12.78
CA LEU A 145 33.19 5.62 -13.94
C LEU A 145 34.10 6.80 -13.54
N PRO A 146 35.23 7.00 -14.23
CA PRO A 146 36.05 8.20 -14.06
C PRO A 146 35.22 9.47 -14.31
N GLY A 147 35.28 10.42 -13.37
CA GLY A 147 34.60 11.72 -13.49
C GLY A 147 33.11 11.73 -13.11
N PHE A 148 32.48 10.58 -12.85
CA PHE A 148 31.05 10.52 -12.47
C PHE A 148 30.74 11.33 -11.21
N ALA A 149 31.59 11.26 -10.18
CA ALA A 149 31.39 12.03 -8.94
C ALA A 149 31.36 13.55 -9.18
N ALA A 150 32.25 14.06 -10.04
CA ALA A 150 32.30 15.48 -10.40
C ALA A 150 31.09 15.90 -11.22
N LEU A 151 30.70 15.05 -12.19
CA LEU A 151 29.52 15.28 -13.04
C LEU A 151 28.23 15.27 -12.22
N ARG A 152 28.08 14.32 -11.30
CA ARG A 152 26.97 14.27 -10.35
C ARG A 152 26.92 15.52 -9.47
N ALA A 153 28.07 15.99 -8.96
CA ALA A 153 28.12 17.22 -8.18
C ALA A 153 27.67 18.44 -9.02
N ALA A 154 28.10 18.52 -10.29
CA ALA A 154 27.66 19.57 -11.20
C ALA A 154 26.16 19.51 -11.49
N CYS A 155 25.60 18.32 -11.74
CA CYS A 155 24.15 18.12 -11.88
C CYS A 155 23.39 18.57 -10.64
N ARG A 156 23.83 18.15 -9.45
CA ARG A 156 23.19 18.51 -8.17
C ARG A 156 23.24 20.01 -7.90
N ALA A 157 24.33 20.69 -8.25
CA ALA A 157 24.43 22.15 -8.13
C ALA A 157 23.37 22.89 -8.98
N GLN A 158 22.87 22.26 -10.04
CA GLN A 158 21.80 22.78 -10.88
C GLN A 158 20.41 22.26 -10.47
N GLY A 159 20.32 21.49 -9.39
CA GLY A 159 19.08 20.91 -8.88
C GLY A 159 18.66 19.60 -9.55
N ILE A 160 19.45 19.09 -10.51
CA ILE A 160 19.17 17.85 -11.25
C ILE A 160 19.30 16.64 -10.31
N ARG A 161 18.39 15.68 -10.51
CA ARG A 161 18.19 14.51 -9.63
C ARG A 161 18.53 13.23 -10.36
N PHE A 162 18.72 12.15 -9.62
CA PHE A 162 19.10 10.86 -10.20
C PHE A 162 18.16 9.74 -9.75
N ALA A 163 17.90 8.79 -10.65
CA ALA A 163 17.17 7.56 -10.34
C ALA A 163 18.06 6.35 -10.63
N ALA A 164 17.98 5.33 -9.78
CA ALA A 164 18.43 3.99 -10.10
C ALA A 164 17.32 3.27 -10.87
N ASP A 165 17.60 2.88 -12.11
CA ASP A 165 16.64 2.22 -12.98
C ASP A 165 16.78 0.68 -12.93
N ASP A 166 15.74 -0.02 -13.41
CA ASP A 166 15.72 -1.49 -13.56
C ASP A 166 16.08 -2.31 -12.30
N PHE A 167 15.75 -1.79 -11.10
CA PHE A 167 16.13 -2.43 -9.84
C PHE A 167 15.45 -3.80 -9.68
N GLY A 168 16.26 -4.86 -9.57
CA GLY A 168 15.83 -6.25 -9.41
C GLY A 168 16.24 -7.21 -10.54
N ARG A 169 16.93 -6.73 -11.58
CA ARG A 169 17.41 -7.54 -12.72
C ARG A 169 18.90 -7.88 -12.67
N GLY A 170 19.71 -7.16 -11.90
CA GLY A 170 21.16 -7.05 -12.10
C GLY A 170 22.03 -7.31 -10.86
N ARG A 171 23.34 -6.99 -10.99
CA ARG A 171 24.36 -7.24 -9.94
C ARG A 171 24.96 -5.97 -9.31
N ALA A 172 24.81 -4.79 -9.92
CA ALA A 172 25.45 -3.53 -9.50
C ALA A 172 24.52 -2.57 -8.71
N GLU A 173 23.29 -3.00 -8.46
CA GLU A 173 22.20 -2.16 -7.96
C GLU A 173 22.46 -1.62 -6.55
N THR A 174 22.98 -2.47 -5.65
CA THR A 174 23.31 -2.09 -4.27
C THR A 174 24.38 -1.00 -4.21
N ARG A 175 25.37 -1.06 -5.11
CA ARG A 175 26.43 -0.05 -5.17
C ARG A 175 25.90 1.28 -5.71
N LEU A 176 25.03 1.22 -6.73
CA LEU A 176 24.36 2.41 -7.26
C LEU A 176 23.49 3.09 -6.19
N LEU A 177 22.76 2.31 -5.38
CA LEU A 177 21.98 2.86 -4.26
C LEU A 177 22.86 3.55 -3.22
N PHE A 178 24.00 2.94 -2.86
CA PHE A 178 24.82 3.42 -1.75
C PHE A 178 25.80 4.53 -2.16
N GLU A 179 26.50 4.36 -3.28
CA GLU A 179 27.56 5.27 -3.75
C GLU A 179 27.08 6.21 -4.87
N GLY A 180 26.00 5.87 -5.55
CA GLY A 180 25.50 6.61 -6.71
C GLY A 180 24.91 7.96 -6.36
N GLY A 181 24.42 8.16 -5.13
CA GLY A 181 23.77 9.40 -4.72
C GLY A 181 22.48 9.65 -5.50
N VAL A 182 21.67 8.62 -5.64
CA VAL A 182 20.34 8.69 -6.27
C VAL A 182 19.31 9.33 -5.33
N ASP A 183 18.21 9.78 -5.90
CA ASP A 183 17.03 10.31 -5.20
C ASP A 183 15.82 9.37 -5.36
N TYR A 184 15.83 8.51 -6.40
CA TYR A 184 14.77 7.56 -6.72
C TYR A 184 15.33 6.15 -6.93
N VAL A 185 14.47 5.17 -6.65
CA VAL A 185 14.67 3.77 -7.02
C VAL A 185 13.45 3.34 -7.83
N LYS A 186 13.66 2.87 -9.06
CA LYS A 186 12.60 2.31 -9.88
C LYS A 186 12.69 0.78 -9.81
N ILE A 187 11.64 0.15 -9.29
CA ILE A 187 11.53 -1.30 -9.17
C ILE A 187 10.97 -1.83 -10.48
N ASP A 188 11.74 -2.69 -11.14
CA ASP A 188 11.42 -3.20 -12.47
C ASP A 188 10.11 -4.02 -12.49
N ARG A 189 9.46 -3.99 -13.66
CA ARG A 189 8.25 -4.76 -13.97
C ARG A 189 8.34 -6.25 -13.62
N PHE A 190 9.51 -6.89 -13.69
CA PHE A 190 9.69 -8.30 -13.32
C PHE A 190 9.27 -8.60 -11.88
N LEU A 191 9.44 -7.65 -10.97
CA LEU A 191 9.08 -7.77 -9.56
C LEU A 191 7.66 -7.27 -9.28
N VAL A 192 7.16 -6.33 -10.08
CA VAL A 192 5.88 -5.65 -9.85
C VAL A 192 4.71 -6.34 -10.58
N SER A 193 4.93 -6.92 -11.75
CA SER A 193 3.87 -7.60 -12.49
C SER A 193 3.38 -8.81 -11.71
N GLY A 194 2.09 -8.89 -11.40
CA GLY A 194 1.53 -9.97 -10.58
C GLY A 194 1.95 -9.93 -9.10
N LEU A 195 2.43 -8.77 -8.63
CA LEU A 195 2.80 -8.52 -7.23
C LEU A 195 1.68 -8.89 -6.24
N ALA A 196 0.41 -8.67 -6.59
CA ALA A 196 -0.69 -8.96 -5.69
C ALA A 196 -0.85 -10.46 -5.36
N ARG A 197 -0.43 -11.34 -6.29
CA ARG A 197 -0.64 -12.79 -6.20
C ARG A 197 0.61 -13.58 -5.82
N ASP A 198 1.77 -12.92 -5.76
CA ASP A 198 3.04 -13.58 -5.49
C ASP A 198 3.64 -13.09 -4.16
N SER A 199 3.54 -13.94 -3.14
CA SER A 199 4.05 -13.65 -1.80
C SER A 199 5.57 -13.37 -1.77
N ARG A 200 6.36 -14.01 -2.64
CA ARG A 200 7.82 -13.79 -2.71
C ARG A 200 8.12 -12.41 -3.28
N ARG A 201 7.44 -12.02 -4.36
CA ARG A 201 7.54 -10.66 -4.92
C ARG A 201 7.15 -9.62 -3.88
N ARG A 202 6.06 -9.83 -3.13
CA ARG A 202 5.65 -8.91 -2.05
C ARG A 202 6.71 -8.73 -0.98
N VAL A 203 7.30 -9.82 -0.49
CA VAL A 203 8.39 -9.76 0.50
C VAL A 203 9.58 -9.00 -0.06
N PHE A 204 9.99 -9.29 -1.30
CA PHE A 204 11.12 -8.61 -1.92
C PHE A 204 10.88 -7.11 -2.10
N VAL A 205 9.75 -6.72 -2.71
CA VAL A 205 9.36 -5.33 -2.93
C VAL A 205 9.24 -4.58 -1.59
N SER A 206 8.67 -5.21 -0.56
CA SER A 206 8.61 -4.63 0.79
C SER A 206 9.99 -4.32 1.36
N HIS A 207 10.97 -5.21 1.16
CA HIS A 207 12.33 -4.98 1.65
C HIS A 207 13.02 -3.86 0.88
N VAL A 208 12.90 -3.85 -0.45
CA VAL A 208 13.47 -2.77 -1.29
C VAL A 208 12.86 -1.43 -0.93
N ALA A 209 11.53 -1.36 -0.79
CA ALA A 209 10.84 -0.13 -0.41
C ALA A 209 11.22 0.35 1.01
N GLY A 210 11.36 -0.58 1.96
CA GLY A 210 11.84 -0.28 3.31
C GLY A 210 13.27 0.27 3.32
N LEU A 211 14.17 -0.35 2.56
CA LEU A 211 15.56 0.08 2.43
C LEU A 211 15.68 1.46 1.78
N ALA A 212 14.97 1.68 0.67
CA ALA A 212 14.92 2.98 0.00
C ALA A 212 14.46 4.09 0.96
N ARG A 213 13.41 3.83 1.74
CA ARG A 213 12.90 4.79 2.74
C ARG A 213 13.93 5.13 3.82
N MET A 214 14.64 4.13 4.35
CA MET A 214 15.71 4.35 5.34
C MET A 214 16.87 5.19 4.78
N LEU A 215 17.11 5.10 3.46
CA LEU A 215 18.10 5.91 2.75
C LEU A 215 17.54 7.28 2.28
N GLY A 216 16.28 7.59 2.56
CA GLY A 216 15.62 8.83 2.12
C GLY A 216 15.31 8.89 0.63
N LEU A 217 15.24 7.73 -0.04
CA LEU A 217 14.95 7.59 -1.46
C LEU A 217 13.45 7.36 -1.69
N ARG A 218 12.93 7.85 -2.80
CA ARG A 218 11.53 7.60 -3.22
C ARG A 218 11.47 6.41 -4.15
N VAL A 219 10.40 5.62 -4.04
CA VAL A 219 10.25 4.36 -4.77
C VAL A 219 9.21 4.50 -5.87
N VAL A 220 9.60 4.16 -7.10
CA VAL A 220 8.71 4.03 -8.26
C VAL A 220 8.49 2.55 -8.52
N ALA A 221 7.23 2.09 -8.53
CA ALA A 221 6.90 0.74 -9.01
C ALA A 221 6.57 0.80 -10.50
N GLU A 222 7.32 0.09 -11.33
CA GLU A 222 7.12 0.07 -12.77
C GLU A 222 6.32 -1.12 -13.26
N GLY A 223 5.67 -0.97 -14.42
CA GLY A 223 4.94 -2.05 -15.05
C GLY A 223 3.71 -2.48 -14.26
N VAL A 224 3.09 -1.56 -13.52
CA VAL A 224 1.80 -1.79 -12.88
C VAL A 224 0.71 -1.83 -13.96
N GLU A 225 0.13 -3.01 -14.17
CA GLU A 225 -0.85 -3.27 -15.24
C GLU A 225 -2.26 -3.55 -14.70
N THR A 226 -2.40 -3.88 -13.42
CA THR A 226 -3.67 -4.23 -12.79
C THR A 226 -3.94 -3.36 -11.56
N GLU A 227 -5.23 -3.22 -11.22
CA GLU A 227 -5.66 -2.55 -9.99
C GLU A 227 -5.10 -3.27 -8.75
N ASP A 228 -5.11 -4.61 -8.74
CA ASP A 228 -4.59 -5.40 -7.63
C ASP A 228 -3.09 -5.13 -7.39
N ASP A 229 -2.29 -5.09 -8.45
CA ASP A 229 -0.84 -4.80 -8.34
C ASP A 229 -0.59 -3.36 -7.89
N PHE A 230 -1.43 -2.41 -8.32
CA PHE A 230 -1.39 -1.02 -7.86
C PHE A 230 -1.61 -0.93 -6.35
N LEU A 231 -2.68 -1.56 -5.85
CA LEU A 231 -3.02 -1.56 -4.42
C LEU A 231 -1.92 -2.24 -3.60
N ALA A 232 -1.38 -3.36 -4.09
CA ALA A 232 -0.28 -4.07 -3.45
C ALA A 232 1.00 -3.21 -3.39
N ALA A 233 1.42 -2.60 -4.50
CA ALA A 233 2.61 -1.75 -4.56
C ALA A 233 2.50 -0.57 -3.58
N ARG A 234 1.33 0.09 -3.53
CA ARG A 234 1.08 1.16 -2.57
C ARG A 234 1.19 0.68 -1.12
N ALA A 235 0.53 -0.42 -0.78
CA ALA A 235 0.54 -0.96 0.58
C ALA A 235 1.96 -1.35 1.06
N LEU A 236 2.83 -1.73 0.14
CA LEU A 236 4.24 -2.04 0.42
C LEU A 236 5.12 -0.78 0.49
N GLY A 237 4.56 0.41 0.27
CA GLY A 237 5.23 1.69 0.41
C GLY A 237 5.87 2.23 -0.86
N CYS A 238 5.42 1.80 -2.04
CA CYS A 238 5.76 2.47 -3.30
C CYS A 238 4.98 3.78 -3.41
N GLU A 239 5.70 4.90 -3.32
CA GLU A 239 5.12 6.26 -3.36
C GLU A 239 4.70 6.70 -4.76
N LEU A 240 5.40 6.19 -5.77
CA LEU A 240 5.22 6.54 -7.17
C LEU A 240 4.89 5.29 -7.98
N ILE A 241 3.99 5.42 -8.94
CA ILE A 241 3.55 4.31 -9.78
C ILE A 241 3.65 4.69 -11.25
N GLN A 242 4.12 3.74 -12.05
CA GLN A 242 4.17 3.80 -13.49
C GLN A 242 3.72 2.47 -14.10
N GLY A 243 2.93 2.53 -15.16
CA GLY A 243 2.49 1.34 -15.89
C GLY A 243 1.20 1.56 -16.64
N TYR A 244 0.76 0.52 -17.37
CA TYR A 244 -0.40 0.63 -18.25
C TYR A 244 -1.72 0.81 -17.51
N TYR A 245 -1.76 0.46 -16.22
CA TYR A 245 -2.90 0.78 -15.36
C TYR A 245 -3.10 2.29 -15.19
N VAL A 246 -2.00 3.06 -15.19
CA VAL A 246 -2.04 4.53 -15.14
C VAL A 246 -2.30 5.08 -16.54
N ALA A 247 -1.37 4.84 -17.47
CA ALA A 247 -1.46 5.16 -18.88
C ALA A 247 -0.33 4.48 -19.65
N ARG A 248 -0.57 4.22 -20.93
CA ARG A 248 0.47 3.79 -21.86
C ARG A 248 1.34 4.99 -22.27
N PRO A 249 2.61 4.77 -22.67
CA PRO A 249 3.42 5.81 -23.29
C PRO A 249 2.72 6.36 -24.53
N ASP A 250 2.63 7.68 -24.64
CA ASP A 250 1.99 8.35 -25.77
C ASP A 250 2.87 9.48 -26.32
N THR A 251 2.85 9.65 -27.64
CA THR A 251 3.62 10.67 -28.35
C THR A 251 2.94 12.02 -28.36
N ASP A 252 1.64 12.06 -28.07
CA ASP A 252 0.89 13.30 -27.91
C ASP A 252 0.91 13.77 -26.45
N PRO A 253 1.63 14.86 -26.12
CA PRO A 253 1.69 15.39 -24.75
C PRO A 253 0.32 15.83 -24.20
N ALA A 254 -0.66 16.13 -25.06
CA ALA A 254 -2.00 16.53 -24.64
C ALA A 254 -2.78 15.41 -23.93
N THR A 255 -2.35 14.16 -24.10
CA THR A 255 -2.92 13.00 -23.39
C THR A 255 -2.52 12.97 -21.91
N ILE A 256 -1.45 13.67 -21.53
CA ILE A 256 -0.94 13.73 -20.16
C ILE A 256 -1.85 14.61 -19.30
N ARG A 257 -2.44 13.99 -18.28
CA ARG A 257 -3.37 14.66 -17.35
C ARG A 257 -2.67 15.11 -16.08
N ALA A 258 -3.16 16.21 -15.48
CA ALA A 258 -2.66 16.69 -14.19
C ALA A 258 -2.96 15.72 -13.02
N ALA A 259 -4.03 14.91 -13.14
CA ALA A 259 -4.41 13.89 -12.18
C ALA A 259 -5.16 12.74 -12.85
N TYR A 260 -5.06 11.54 -12.29
CA TYR A 260 -5.65 10.29 -12.78
C TYR A 260 -6.70 9.80 -11.78
N ALA A 261 -7.83 10.52 -11.71
CA ALA A 261 -8.88 10.34 -10.69
C ALA A 261 -9.48 8.92 -10.59
N GLY A 262 -9.41 8.11 -11.65
CA GLY A 262 -9.84 6.71 -11.62
C GLY A 262 -9.09 5.86 -10.58
N LEU A 263 -7.83 6.21 -10.26
CA LEU A 263 -7.02 5.55 -9.24
C LEU A 263 -7.54 5.80 -7.81
N MET A 264 -8.28 6.89 -7.60
CA MET A 264 -8.89 7.23 -6.30
C MET A 264 -10.15 6.41 -6.01
N GLN A 265 -10.90 5.97 -7.03
CA GLN A 265 -12.09 5.15 -6.80
C GLN A 265 -11.73 3.77 -6.21
N ALA A 266 -10.67 3.13 -6.71
CA ALA A 266 -10.06 1.93 -6.12
C ALA A 266 -9.67 2.13 -4.64
N THR A 267 -9.13 3.31 -4.33
CA THR A 267 -8.65 3.70 -3.00
C THR A 267 -9.80 3.97 -2.02
N VAL A 268 -10.83 4.68 -2.46
CA VAL A 268 -12.03 4.97 -1.66
C VAL A 268 -12.83 3.69 -1.44
N GLU A 269 -12.89 2.78 -2.40
CA GLU A 269 -13.55 1.49 -2.25
C GLU A 269 -12.77 0.58 -1.28
N GLU A 270 -11.43 0.56 -1.32
CA GLU A 270 -10.60 -0.14 -0.33
C GLU A 270 -10.71 0.49 1.06
N HIS A 271 -10.67 1.83 1.18
CA HIS A 271 -10.85 2.52 2.45
C HIS A 271 -12.26 2.33 2.97
N ARG A 272 -13.29 2.25 2.12
CA ARG A 272 -14.67 1.94 2.52
C ARG A 272 -14.80 0.46 2.92
N ARG A 273 -14.10 -0.46 2.26
CA ARG A 273 -14.04 -1.90 2.61
C ARG A 273 -13.23 -2.18 3.89
N ARG A 274 -12.15 -1.43 4.15
CA ARG A 274 -11.35 -1.48 5.40
C ARG A 274 -11.99 -0.67 6.53
N ALA A 275 -12.64 0.45 6.24
CA ALA A 275 -13.41 1.22 7.23
C ALA A 275 -14.67 0.47 7.69
N GLN A 276 -15.24 -0.40 6.84
CA GLN A 276 -16.27 -1.36 7.24
C GLN A 276 -15.72 -2.45 8.19
N ALA A 277 -14.39 -2.57 8.34
CA ALA A 277 -13.73 -3.39 9.35
C ALA A 277 -13.27 -2.53 10.54
N GLY A 278 -14.21 -1.94 11.28
CA GLY A 278 -14.04 -1.48 12.69
C GLY A 278 -13.07 -0.32 13.01
N ASP A 279 -12.11 0.01 12.15
CA ASP A 279 -11.03 0.98 12.42
C ASP A 279 -11.50 2.45 12.33
N SER A 280 -12.54 2.75 11.53
CA SER A 280 -12.98 4.12 11.27
C SER A 280 -13.73 4.76 12.44
N GLU A 281 -14.55 4.00 13.19
CA GLU A 281 -15.26 4.52 14.36
C GLU A 281 -14.31 4.90 15.50
N LEU A 282 -13.32 4.05 15.77
CA LEU A 282 -12.31 4.31 16.79
C LEU A 282 -11.46 5.54 16.45
N LEU A 283 -11.03 5.64 15.20
CA LEU A 283 -10.23 6.76 14.74
C LEU A 283 -11.05 8.06 14.81
N LEU A 284 -12.32 8.05 14.38
CA LEU A 284 -13.24 9.20 14.50
C LEU A 284 -13.48 9.60 15.96
N ALA A 285 -13.56 8.64 16.88
CA ALA A 285 -13.69 8.90 18.32
C ALA A 285 -12.42 9.48 18.95
N ALA A 286 -11.25 9.17 18.39
CA ALA A 286 -9.95 9.69 18.81
C ALA A 286 -9.60 11.06 18.21
N VAL A 287 -10.35 11.56 17.22
CA VAL A 287 -10.12 12.88 16.63
C VAL A 287 -10.61 13.98 17.57
N GLU A 288 -9.68 14.81 18.02
CA GLU A 288 -9.96 16.03 18.78
C GLU A 288 -10.29 17.17 17.81
N ARG A 289 -11.54 17.65 17.84
CA ARG A 289 -11.98 18.79 17.01
C ARG A 289 -11.65 20.10 17.68
N LEU A 290 -10.39 20.52 17.57
CA LEU A 290 -9.92 21.78 18.12
C LEU A 290 -10.20 22.94 17.14
N PRO A 291 -10.75 24.08 17.59
CA PRO A 291 -10.85 25.27 16.76
C PRO A 291 -9.46 25.78 16.37
N ALA A 292 -9.25 25.99 15.07
CA ALA A 292 -8.01 26.49 14.50
C ALA A 292 -7.98 28.03 14.45
N LEU A 293 -6.79 28.60 14.60
CA LEU A 293 -6.52 30.00 14.28
C LEU A 293 -6.26 30.16 12.79
N VAL A 294 -6.68 31.27 12.20
CA VAL A 294 -6.25 31.62 10.84
C VAL A 294 -4.88 32.26 10.91
N ARG A 295 -3.98 31.97 9.97
CA ARG A 295 -2.61 32.50 9.95
C ARG A 295 -2.53 34.03 10.06
N THR A 296 -3.54 34.73 9.59
CA THR A 296 -3.65 36.20 9.67
C THR A 296 -4.18 36.71 11.01
N ASP A 297 -4.55 35.83 11.94
CA ASP A 297 -4.99 36.21 13.29
C ASP A 297 -3.83 36.75 14.12
N HIS A 298 -4.16 37.45 15.19
CA HIS A 298 -3.19 37.94 16.17
C HIS A 298 -2.90 36.90 17.25
N VAL A 299 -1.67 36.89 17.77
CA VAL A 299 -1.25 36.02 18.88
C VAL A 299 -2.10 36.20 20.14
N GLU A 300 -2.71 37.37 20.33
CA GLU A 300 -3.73 37.63 21.36
C GLU A 300 -4.85 36.60 21.38
N ARG A 301 -5.30 36.16 20.19
CA ARG A 301 -6.35 35.13 20.07
C ARG A 301 -5.87 33.76 20.55
N ALA A 302 -4.59 33.43 20.36
CA ALA A 302 -4.00 32.22 20.92
C ALA A 302 -3.99 32.26 22.45
N PHE A 303 -3.64 33.42 23.04
CA PHE A 303 -3.69 33.60 24.50
C PHE A 303 -5.12 33.51 25.05
N GLU A 304 -6.11 34.06 24.36
CA GLU A 304 -7.52 33.93 24.76
C GLU A 304 -7.99 32.47 24.78
N ILE A 305 -7.60 31.69 23.76
CA ILE A 305 -7.92 30.26 23.68
C ILE A 305 -7.28 29.50 24.86
N LEU A 306 -5.98 29.69 25.11
CA LEU A 306 -5.28 29.03 26.23
C LEU A 306 -5.82 29.45 27.60
N ARG A 307 -6.28 30.71 27.73
CA ARG A 307 -6.86 31.20 28.99
C ARG A 307 -8.24 30.62 29.27
N ARG A 308 -9.04 30.38 28.24
CA ARG A 308 -10.37 29.73 28.37
C ARG A 308 -10.25 28.24 28.58
N GLU A 309 -9.24 27.60 27.98
CA GLU A 309 -9.03 26.16 28.01
C GLU A 309 -7.58 25.85 28.41
N PRO A 310 -7.26 25.92 29.72
CA PRO A 310 -5.88 25.80 30.22
C PRO A 310 -5.27 24.41 30.05
N ASP A 311 -6.10 23.38 29.82
CA ASP A 311 -5.64 22.00 29.59
C ASP A 311 -5.18 21.75 28.15
N ARG A 312 -5.32 22.73 27.25
CA ARG A 312 -4.85 22.60 25.86
C ARG A 312 -3.33 22.73 25.76
N SER A 313 -2.69 21.73 25.17
CA SER A 313 -1.25 21.79 24.87
C SER A 313 -0.94 22.40 23.50
N VAL A 314 -1.89 22.32 22.54
CA VAL A 314 -1.70 22.79 21.16
C VAL A 314 -2.89 23.54 20.60
N ILE A 315 -2.62 24.50 19.71
CA ILE A 315 -3.61 25.23 18.93
C ILE A 315 -3.29 25.05 17.44
N PRO A 316 -4.20 24.45 16.64
CA PRO A 316 -4.02 24.34 15.19
C PRO A 316 -4.03 25.71 14.51
N VAL A 317 -3.23 25.86 13.45
CA VAL A 317 -3.22 27.05 12.60
C VAL A 317 -3.49 26.65 11.16
N VAL A 318 -4.41 27.35 10.50
CA VAL A 318 -4.81 27.14 9.11
C VAL A 318 -4.56 28.39 8.25
N ASP A 319 -4.49 28.23 6.94
CA ASP A 319 -4.52 29.37 6.02
C ASP A 319 -5.95 29.88 5.76
N ALA A 320 -6.07 30.90 4.90
CA ALA A 320 -7.37 31.49 4.53
C ALA A 320 -8.32 30.51 3.80
N THR A 321 -7.81 29.40 3.27
CA THR A 321 -8.60 28.35 2.59
C THR A 321 -9.04 27.25 3.55
N GLY A 322 -8.54 27.27 4.79
CA GLY A 322 -8.76 26.27 5.81
C GLY A 322 -7.75 25.12 5.77
N ALA A 323 -6.67 25.22 4.98
CA ALA A 323 -5.65 24.18 4.92
C ALA A 323 -4.71 24.26 6.14
N PRO A 324 -4.37 23.13 6.77
CA PRO A 324 -3.50 23.11 7.96
C PRO A 324 -2.09 23.60 7.63
N GLN A 325 -1.58 24.53 8.43
CA GLN A 325 -0.23 25.13 8.30
C GLN A 325 0.72 24.69 9.42
N GLY A 326 0.19 24.33 10.59
CA GLY A 326 0.99 23.91 11.73
C GLY A 326 0.23 24.05 13.05
N VAL A 327 0.97 24.07 14.15
CA VAL A 327 0.43 24.26 15.50
C VAL A 327 1.21 25.30 16.26
N ILE A 328 0.56 25.94 17.22
CA ILE A 328 1.18 26.74 18.28
C ILE A 328 1.12 25.92 19.57
N ARG A 329 2.24 25.82 20.28
CA ARG A 329 2.36 25.00 21.48
C ARG A 329 2.26 25.87 22.73
N GLU A 330 1.50 25.43 23.73
CA GLU A 330 1.34 26.15 25.00
C GLU A 330 2.70 26.44 25.64
N ARG A 331 3.60 25.45 25.67
CA ARG A 331 4.95 25.59 26.24
C ARG A 331 5.79 26.69 25.61
N ASP A 332 5.56 27.02 24.34
CA ASP A 332 6.31 28.05 23.61
C ASP A 332 5.73 29.44 23.88
N LEU A 333 4.43 29.51 24.19
CA LEU A 333 3.75 30.73 24.63
C LEU A 333 3.88 31.00 26.13
N ARG A 334 4.09 29.96 26.94
CA ARG A 334 4.14 30.02 28.41
C ARG A 334 5.13 31.06 28.97
N PRO A 335 6.36 31.23 28.44
CA PRO A 335 7.28 32.26 28.92
C PRO A 335 6.75 33.70 28.73
N PHE A 336 5.91 33.92 27.73
CA PHE A 336 5.30 35.21 27.42
C PHE A 336 4.03 35.46 28.25
N ILE A 337 3.32 34.41 28.66
CA ILE A 337 2.14 34.49 29.53
C ILE A 337 2.54 34.81 30.98
N TYR A 338 3.58 34.16 31.49
CA TYR A 338 3.95 34.19 32.92
C TYR A 338 5.22 35.01 33.23
N GLY A 339 5.89 35.57 32.21
CA GLY A 339 7.10 36.37 32.37
C GLY A 339 6.84 37.74 33.00
N ARG A 340 7.82 38.24 33.78
CA ARG A 340 7.77 39.53 34.52
C ARG A 340 7.56 40.77 33.63
N PHE A 341 7.79 40.65 32.32
CA PHE A 341 7.60 41.68 31.28
C PHE A 341 6.62 41.26 30.16
N GLY A 342 5.92 40.13 30.31
CA GLY A 342 5.05 39.57 29.27
C GLY A 342 3.86 40.47 28.91
N ARG A 343 3.27 41.13 29.91
CA ARG A 343 2.19 42.12 29.71
C ARG A 343 2.65 43.38 28.96
N ASP A 344 3.88 43.83 29.18
CA ASP A 344 4.42 45.03 28.54
C ASP A 344 4.79 44.77 27.07
N LEU A 345 5.28 43.56 26.75
CA LEU A 345 5.50 43.10 25.37
C LEU A 345 4.19 42.95 24.57
N LEU A 346 3.10 42.53 25.22
CA LEU A 346 1.75 42.44 24.62
C LEU A 346 1.14 43.81 24.32
N SER A 347 1.51 44.84 25.09
CA SER A 347 1.02 46.21 24.87
C SER A 347 1.69 46.94 23.71
N ASN A 348 2.78 46.39 23.17
CA ASN A 348 3.57 47.02 22.11
C ASN A 348 3.16 46.47 20.74
N ARG A 349 2.17 47.11 20.10
CA ARG A 349 1.56 46.71 18.81
C ARG A 349 2.57 46.47 17.66
N ASN A 350 3.80 46.95 17.79
CA ASN A 350 4.82 46.89 16.73
C ASN A 350 5.80 45.71 16.84
N VAL A 351 5.77 44.87 17.88
CA VAL A 351 6.85 43.87 18.11
C VAL A 351 6.39 42.41 18.07
N VAL A 352 5.16 42.05 18.45
CA VAL A 352 4.72 40.63 18.53
C VAL A 352 3.23 40.45 18.17
N SER A 353 2.76 41.01 17.06
CA SER A 353 1.35 40.90 16.65
C SER A 353 1.06 39.70 15.74
N ALA A 354 2.08 39.11 15.10
CA ALA A 354 1.94 38.03 14.13
C ALA A 354 2.09 36.63 14.77
N LEU A 355 1.40 35.64 14.21
CA LEU A 355 1.48 34.23 14.65
C LEU A 355 2.72 33.51 14.10
N GLU A 356 3.28 33.96 12.98
CA GLU A 356 4.44 33.34 12.31
C GLU A 356 5.59 32.90 13.24
N PRO A 357 6.05 33.72 14.21
CA PRO A 357 7.19 33.35 15.06
C PRO A 357 6.93 32.15 15.98
N PHE A 358 5.65 31.84 16.23
CA PHE A 358 5.23 30.77 17.14
C PHE A 358 4.70 29.54 16.41
N LEU A 359 4.63 29.59 15.08
CA LEU A 359 4.11 28.50 14.27
C LEU A 359 5.15 27.39 14.16
N VAL A 360 4.79 26.20 14.64
CA VAL A 360 5.64 25.01 14.55
C VAL A 360 5.06 24.01 13.54
N PRO A 361 5.88 23.43 12.65
CA PRO A 361 5.43 22.39 11.74
C PRO A 361 4.81 21.21 12.49
N CYS A 362 3.68 20.73 11.97
CA CYS A 362 2.98 19.56 12.45
C CYS A 362 2.66 18.65 11.24
N PRO A 363 2.87 17.33 11.33
CA PRO A 363 2.51 16.40 10.27
C PRO A 363 1.02 16.51 9.93
N VAL A 364 0.70 16.37 8.65
CA VAL A 364 -0.67 16.42 8.14
C VAL A 364 -1.01 15.09 7.48
N ALA A 365 -2.17 14.53 7.80
CA ALA A 365 -2.67 13.31 7.21
C ALA A 365 -4.15 13.42 6.82
N SER A 366 -4.62 12.54 5.94
CA SER A 366 -6.04 12.43 5.60
C SER A 366 -6.83 11.85 6.78
N ILE A 367 -8.03 12.36 7.06
CA ILE A 367 -8.96 11.74 8.02
C ILE A 367 -9.36 10.32 7.62
N HIS A 368 -9.23 10.00 6.33
CA HIS A 368 -9.52 8.68 5.78
C HIS A 368 -8.33 7.72 5.85
N ALA A 369 -7.19 8.14 6.41
CA ALA A 369 -6.02 7.26 6.58
C ALA A 369 -6.26 6.21 7.68
N ASP A 370 -5.68 5.02 7.52
CA ASP A 370 -5.72 3.99 8.57
C ASP A 370 -4.71 4.28 9.70
N ALA A 371 -4.90 3.61 10.84
CA ALA A 371 -4.07 3.82 12.04
C ALA A 371 -2.57 3.56 11.78
N ASP A 372 -2.26 2.56 10.96
CA ASP A 372 -0.89 2.18 10.59
C ASP A 372 -0.20 3.29 9.76
N THR A 373 -0.92 3.89 8.82
CA THR A 373 -0.46 5.05 8.04
C THR A 373 -0.24 6.26 8.95
N LEU A 374 -1.17 6.55 9.86
CA LEU A 374 -1.02 7.66 10.81
C LEU A 374 0.23 7.49 11.69
N LEU A 375 0.54 6.27 12.11
CA LEU A 375 1.76 5.97 12.87
C LEU A 375 3.04 6.19 12.07
N GLN A 376 3.03 5.84 10.79
CA GLN A 376 4.18 6.11 9.91
C GLN A 376 4.39 7.61 9.75
N VAL A 377 3.31 8.37 9.55
CA VAL A 377 3.34 9.84 9.48
C VAL A 377 3.88 10.44 10.79
N TYR A 378 3.47 9.90 11.94
CA TYR A 378 3.99 10.35 13.24
C TYR A 378 5.45 9.94 13.49
N ALA A 379 5.84 8.73 13.10
CA ALA A 379 7.21 8.23 13.27
C ALA A 379 8.24 9.01 12.44
N GLY A 380 7.83 9.55 11.30
CA GLY A 380 8.64 10.46 10.48
C GLY A 380 8.63 11.92 10.94
N ALA A 381 7.89 12.25 12.01
CA ALA A 381 7.73 13.62 12.47
C ALA A 381 8.96 14.15 13.22
N PRO A 382 9.17 15.49 13.23
CA PRO A 382 10.23 16.10 14.03
C PRO A 382 10.10 15.76 15.53
N PRO A 383 11.22 15.63 16.27
CA PRO A 383 11.21 15.35 17.70
C PRO A 383 10.37 16.38 18.48
N GLY A 384 9.54 15.90 19.40
CA GLY A 384 8.66 16.75 20.20
C GLY A 384 7.37 17.18 19.49
N CYS A 385 6.98 16.51 18.40
CA CYS A 385 5.64 16.63 17.83
C CYS A 385 4.57 16.11 18.81
N GLU A 386 3.48 16.86 18.96
CA GLU A 386 2.42 16.55 19.95
C GLU A 386 1.22 15.82 19.33
N GLY A 387 1.16 15.69 18.00
CA GLY A 387 0.10 14.99 17.29
C GLY A 387 0.23 15.06 15.78
N ILE A 388 -0.87 14.77 15.09
CA ILE A 388 -1.03 14.89 13.62
C ILE A 388 -2.28 15.72 13.34
N LEU A 389 -2.18 16.68 12.42
CA LEU A 389 -3.32 17.42 11.90
C LEU A 389 -4.04 16.59 10.83
N LEU A 390 -5.35 16.42 10.98
CA LEU A 390 -6.18 15.68 10.03
C LEU A 390 -6.89 16.65 9.09
N GLN A 391 -6.88 16.30 7.81
CA GLN A 391 -7.58 17.03 6.77
C GLN A 391 -8.53 16.14 5.97
N ASP A 392 -9.58 16.75 5.44
CA ASP A 392 -10.48 16.16 4.45
C ASP A 392 -10.60 17.10 3.26
N GLY A 393 -10.32 16.61 2.05
CA GLY A 393 -10.30 17.44 0.84
C GLY A 393 -9.40 18.69 0.93
N GLY A 394 -8.30 18.61 1.70
CA GLY A 394 -7.37 19.75 1.90
C GLY A 394 -7.80 20.76 2.97
N ARG A 395 -8.91 20.54 3.68
CA ARG A 395 -9.36 21.38 4.79
C ARG A 395 -9.13 20.69 6.12
N TYR A 396 -8.69 21.46 7.12
CA TYR A 396 -8.51 20.97 8.48
C TYR A 396 -9.83 20.48 9.11
N VAL A 397 -9.78 19.32 9.75
CA VAL A 397 -10.95 18.69 10.41
C VAL A 397 -10.73 18.46 11.91
N GLY A 398 -9.49 18.17 12.31
CA GLY A 398 -9.17 17.87 13.71
C GLY A 398 -7.72 17.49 13.92
N LEU A 399 -7.35 17.20 15.16
CA LEU A 399 -6.02 16.75 15.55
C LEU A 399 -6.14 15.39 16.24
N ILE A 400 -5.17 14.50 16.02
CA ILE A 400 -5.00 13.29 16.83
C ILE A 400 -3.71 13.43 17.64
N SER A 401 -3.81 13.32 18.95
CA SER A 401 -2.65 13.41 19.84
C SER A 401 -1.80 12.12 19.77
N ALA A 402 -0.52 12.25 20.08
CA ALA A 402 0.40 11.10 20.09
C ALA A 402 -0.07 10.00 21.06
N SER A 403 -0.63 10.37 22.22
CA SER A 403 -1.20 9.46 23.21
C SER A 403 -2.42 8.72 22.69
N ALA A 404 -3.34 9.42 22.00
CA ALA A 404 -4.50 8.81 21.36
C ALA A 404 -4.10 7.80 20.28
N LEU A 405 -3.05 8.10 19.51
CA LEU A 405 -2.51 7.19 18.49
C LEU A 405 -1.98 5.88 19.10
N VAL A 406 -1.25 5.97 20.22
CA VAL A 406 -0.75 4.80 20.95
C VAL A 406 -1.91 4.03 21.61
N GLY A 407 -2.93 4.73 22.11
CA GLY A 407 -4.15 4.12 22.66
C GLY A 407 -4.92 3.30 21.61
N LEU A 408 -5.11 3.86 20.42
CA LEU A 408 -5.75 3.18 19.29
C LEU A 408 -5.03 1.88 18.90
N LEU A 409 -3.69 1.89 18.89
CA LEU A 409 -2.90 0.68 18.66
C LEU A 409 -3.11 -0.38 19.72
N HIS A 410 -3.14 0.04 20.99
CA HIS A 410 -3.34 -0.87 22.10
C HIS A 410 -4.72 -1.51 22.00
N GLU A 411 -5.75 -0.72 21.71
CA GLU A 411 -7.12 -1.20 21.55
C GLU A 411 -7.28 -2.09 20.31
N LYS A 412 -6.62 -1.78 19.19
CA LYS A 412 -6.57 -2.63 17.99
C LYS A 412 -5.92 -3.98 18.26
N ARG A 413 -4.76 -3.98 18.93
CA ARG A 413 -4.06 -5.21 19.34
C ARG A 413 -4.88 -6.00 20.35
N LEU A 414 -5.59 -5.33 21.26
CA LEU A 414 -6.53 -5.95 22.17
C LEU A 414 -7.67 -6.62 21.40
N ARG A 415 -8.30 -5.94 20.44
CA ARG A 415 -9.40 -6.48 19.63
C ARG A 415 -9.00 -7.71 18.81
N LEU A 416 -7.80 -7.70 18.22
CA LEU A 416 -7.27 -8.85 17.48
C LEU A 416 -6.86 -10.02 18.41
N ALA A 417 -6.32 -9.74 19.59
CA ALA A 417 -6.01 -10.76 20.59
C ALA A 417 -7.28 -11.33 21.26
N LEU A 418 -8.33 -10.52 21.40
CA LEU A 418 -9.64 -10.90 21.95
C LEU A 418 -10.50 -11.68 20.96
N ASP A 419 -10.22 -11.59 19.65
CA ASP A 419 -10.91 -12.38 18.63
C ASP A 419 -10.38 -13.81 18.53
N GLN A 420 -9.34 -14.21 19.27
CA GLN A 420 -8.95 -15.63 19.31
C GLN A 420 -9.76 -16.38 20.37
N ASN A 421 -10.29 -17.53 20.01
CA ASN A 421 -10.94 -18.40 20.97
C ASN A 421 -9.91 -18.87 22.03
N PRO A 422 -10.14 -18.65 23.34
CA PRO A 422 -9.13 -18.86 24.38
C PRO A 422 -8.70 -20.32 24.53
N LEU A 423 -9.58 -21.26 24.17
CA LEU A 423 -9.33 -22.70 24.29
C LEU A 423 -8.57 -23.24 23.08
N THR A 424 -8.99 -22.87 21.87
CA THR A 424 -8.47 -23.46 20.63
C THR A 424 -7.41 -22.60 19.93
N ARG A 425 -7.31 -21.32 20.29
CA ARG A 425 -6.52 -20.28 19.61
C ARG A 425 -6.87 -20.09 18.13
N LEU A 426 -8.02 -20.60 17.69
CA LEU A 426 -8.52 -20.33 16.35
C LEU A 426 -9.13 -18.92 16.28
N PRO A 427 -9.08 -18.27 15.11
CA PRO A 427 -9.76 -16.99 14.86
C PRO A 427 -11.26 -17.08 15.19
N GLY A 428 -11.84 -15.99 15.69
CA GLY A 428 -13.20 -15.93 16.21
C GLY A 428 -14.16 -15.20 15.29
N ASN A 429 -15.21 -14.62 15.87
CA ASN A 429 -16.35 -14.09 15.13
C ASN A 429 -15.98 -12.95 14.17
N LEU A 430 -15.07 -12.05 14.55
CA LEU A 430 -14.69 -10.92 13.71
C LEU A 430 -13.90 -11.41 12.49
N SER A 431 -12.96 -12.33 12.70
CA SER A 431 -12.19 -12.94 11.61
C SER A 431 -13.06 -13.78 10.66
N VAL A 432 -14.04 -14.51 11.19
CA VAL A 432 -15.03 -15.26 10.38
C VAL A 432 -15.86 -14.31 9.52
N ALA A 433 -16.35 -13.20 10.10
CA ALA A 433 -17.11 -12.19 9.36
C ALA A 433 -16.28 -11.53 8.24
N ALA A 434 -15.03 -11.18 8.54
CA ALA A 434 -14.09 -10.63 7.55
C ALA A 434 -13.83 -11.62 6.40
N HIS A 435 -13.67 -12.92 6.71
CA HIS A 435 -13.50 -13.94 5.69
C HIS A 435 -14.75 -14.12 4.83
N ALA A 436 -15.94 -14.15 5.44
CA ALA A 436 -17.20 -14.23 4.71
C ALA A 436 -17.42 -13.01 3.79
N ALA A 437 -16.99 -11.83 4.22
CA ALA A 437 -17.01 -10.63 3.39
C ALA A 437 -16.06 -10.72 2.18
N ALA A 438 -14.83 -11.23 2.37
CA ALA A 438 -13.93 -11.50 1.26
C ALA A 438 -14.52 -12.54 0.29
N ALA A 439 -15.18 -13.57 0.84
CA ALA A 439 -15.88 -14.59 0.08
C ALA A 439 -17.18 -14.10 -0.57
N SER A 440 -17.64 -12.87 -0.34
CA SER A 440 -18.85 -12.32 -0.96
C SER A 440 -18.56 -11.58 -2.27
N VAL A 441 -17.29 -11.25 -2.56
CA VAL A 441 -16.85 -10.56 -3.77
C VAL A 441 -16.81 -11.53 -4.97
N ARG A 442 -17.01 -11.03 -6.20
CA ARG A 442 -16.91 -11.86 -7.40
C ARG A 442 -15.52 -12.51 -7.50
N SER A 443 -15.49 -13.83 -7.71
CA SER A 443 -14.26 -14.60 -7.90
C SER A 443 -14.45 -15.61 -9.04
N GLU A 444 -13.38 -15.86 -9.79
CA GLU A 444 -13.33 -16.87 -10.86
C GLU A 444 -13.13 -18.30 -10.31
N ALA A 445 -12.95 -18.45 -9.00
CA ALA A 445 -12.93 -19.73 -8.30
C ALA A 445 -14.22 -19.95 -7.50
N ALA A 446 -14.66 -21.22 -7.42
CA ALA A 446 -15.70 -21.63 -6.49
C ALA A 446 -15.19 -21.44 -5.04
N ARG A 447 -16.07 -20.95 -4.17
CA ARG A 447 -15.81 -20.73 -2.75
C ARG A 447 -16.83 -21.48 -1.93
N TYR A 448 -16.42 -21.96 -0.78
CA TYR A 448 -17.25 -22.76 0.11
C TYR A 448 -17.15 -22.21 1.52
N LEU A 449 -18.30 -21.97 2.15
CA LEU A 449 -18.39 -21.65 3.58
C LEU A 449 -18.94 -22.88 4.30
N CYS A 450 -18.16 -23.43 5.22
CA CYS A 450 -18.49 -24.61 5.99
C CYS A 450 -18.71 -24.21 7.45
N TYR A 451 -19.90 -24.43 7.97
CA TYR A 451 -20.21 -24.33 9.40
C TYR A 451 -20.23 -25.72 10.02
N PHE A 452 -19.66 -25.84 11.20
CA PHE A 452 -19.62 -27.06 11.97
C PHE A 452 -20.27 -26.85 13.33
N ASP A 453 -21.00 -27.86 13.80
CA ASP A 453 -21.72 -27.83 15.07
C ASP A 453 -21.77 -29.26 15.64
N PHE A 454 -21.61 -29.42 16.95
CA PHE A 454 -21.68 -30.72 17.60
C PHE A 454 -23.12 -31.15 17.93
N ASP A 455 -23.43 -32.39 17.58
CA ASP A 455 -24.73 -32.99 17.85
C ASP A 455 -24.80 -33.46 19.30
N HIS A 456 -25.80 -32.99 20.04
CA HIS A 456 -26.04 -33.39 21.44
C HIS A 456 -24.87 -33.08 22.40
N PHE A 457 -24.13 -31.99 22.17
CA PHE A 457 -22.99 -31.61 23.01
C PHE A 457 -23.35 -31.28 24.47
N LYS A 458 -24.52 -30.70 24.71
CA LYS A 458 -24.98 -30.42 26.08
C LYS A 458 -25.17 -31.70 26.92
N PRO A 459 -25.93 -32.73 26.46
CA PRO A 459 -25.96 -34.03 27.13
C PRO A 459 -24.58 -34.66 27.39
N PHE A 460 -23.63 -34.49 26.47
CA PHE A 460 -22.25 -34.94 26.66
C PHE A 460 -21.57 -34.21 27.83
N ASN A 461 -21.62 -32.87 27.86
CA ASN A 461 -21.07 -32.06 28.95
C ASN A 461 -21.73 -32.33 30.29
N ASP A 462 -23.04 -32.54 30.32
CA ASP A 462 -23.79 -32.84 31.55
C ASP A 462 -23.37 -34.19 32.17
N ARG A 463 -22.94 -35.15 31.34
CA ARG A 463 -22.52 -36.49 31.80
C ARG A 463 -21.02 -36.60 32.08
N TYR A 464 -20.18 -36.07 31.19
CA TYR A 464 -18.72 -36.24 31.24
C TYR A 464 -17.98 -35.01 31.76
N GLY A 465 -18.69 -33.91 32.02
CA GLY A 465 -18.15 -32.67 32.55
C GLY A 465 -17.49 -31.78 31.50
N PHE A 466 -17.46 -30.47 31.78
CA PHE A 466 -16.90 -29.45 30.88
C PHE A 466 -15.44 -29.67 30.51
N LEU A 467 -14.63 -30.28 31.39
CA LEU A 467 -13.23 -30.62 31.07
C LEU A 467 -13.11 -31.59 29.88
N ASN A 468 -14.00 -32.58 29.79
CA ASN A 468 -14.03 -33.48 28.65
C ASN A 468 -14.69 -32.83 27.44
N GLY A 469 -15.64 -31.91 27.66
CA GLY A 469 -16.15 -31.00 26.63
C GLY A 469 -15.05 -30.21 25.95
N ASP A 470 -14.21 -29.53 26.73
CA ASP A 470 -13.08 -28.73 26.23
C ASP A 470 -12.06 -29.58 25.47
N ARG A 471 -11.83 -30.82 25.91
CA ARG A 471 -10.99 -31.78 25.18
C ARG A 471 -11.61 -32.17 23.84
N ALA A 472 -12.92 -32.39 23.77
CA ALA A 472 -13.61 -32.67 22.50
C ALA A 472 -13.51 -31.48 21.53
N ILE A 473 -13.72 -30.25 22.02
CA ILE A 473 -13.55 -29.00 21.26
C ILE A 473 -12.11 -28.89 20.73
N THR A 474 -11.11 -29.15 21.58
CA THR A 474 -9.68 -29.08 21.20
C THR A 474 -9.33 -30.13 20.15
N LEU A 475 -9.82 -31.37 20.31
CA LEU A 475 -9.62 -32.45 19.34
C LEU A 475 -10.20 -32.10 17.97
N PHE A 476 -11.38 -31.47 17.94
CA PHE A 476 -11.96 -31.02 16.68
C PHE A 476 -11.14 -29.90 16.04
N ALA A 477 -10.67 -28.92 16.83
CA ALA A 477 -9.79 -27.87 16.33
C ALA A 477 -8.49 -28.42 15.72
N GLU A 478 -7.89 -29.44 16.34
CA GLU A 478 -6.72 -30.14 15.81
C GLU A 478 -7.03 -30.94 14.54
N ALA A 479 -8.17 -31.61 14.48
CA ALA A 479 -8.63 -32.29 13.27
C ALA A 479 -8.87 -31.28 12.14
N LEU A 480 -9.49 -30.13 12.44
CA LEU A 480 -9.74 -29.05 11.49
C LEU A 480 -8.42 -28.53 10.90
N ARG A 481 -7.40 -28.27 11.73
CA ARG A 481 -6.05 -27.88 11.27
C ARG A 481 -5.38 -28.93 10.38
N ARG A 482 -5.56 -30.22 10.66
CA ARG A 482 -4.97 -31.31 9.87
C ARG A 482 -5.61 -31.42 8.48
N HIS A 483 -6.94 -31.32 8.40
CA HIS A 483 -7.69 -31.43 7.15
C HIS A 483 -7.68 -30.13 6.33
N PHE A 484 -7.55 -28.99 7.00
CA PHE A 484 -7.46 -27.66 6.40
C PHE A 484 -6.14 -26.99 6.83
N PRO A 485 -5.00 -27.42 6.25
CA PRO A 485 -3.72 -26.81 6.55
C PRO A 485 -3.70 -25.35 6.09
N GLU A 486 -2.97 -24.51 6.84
CA GLU A 486 -2.80 -23.09 6.49
C GLU A 486 -2.17 -22.95 5.10
N GLY A 487 -2.85 -22.22 4.23
CA GLY A 487 -2.47 -22.06 2.82
C GLY A 487 -3.40 -21.09 2.10
N GLU A 488 -3.09 -20.78 0.84
CA GLU A 488 -3.91 -19.86 0.04
C GLU A 488 -5.33 -20.40 -0.12
N GLY A 489 -6.32 -19.55 0.14
CA GLY A 489 -7.73 -19.88 -0.03
C GLY A 489 -8.34 -20.74 1.07
N VAL A 490 -7.63 -21.01 2.18
CA VAL A 490 -8.14 -21.77 3.33
C VAL A 490 -8.17 -20.89 4.58
N PHE A 491 -9.30 -20.87 5.28
CA PHE A 491 -9.49 -20.19 6.56
C PHE A 491 -10.23 -21.12 7.52
N ILE A 492 -9.85 -21.14 8.79
CA ILE A 492 -10.52 -21.89 9.85
C ILE A 492 -10.75 -20.99 11.05
N GLY A 493 -11.87 -21.17 11.75
CA GLY A 493 -12.26 -20.36 12.90
C GLY A 493 -13.08 -21.13 13.93
N HIS A 494 -13.13 -20.59 15.15
CA HIS A 494 -13.95 -21.08 16.26
C HIS A 494 -14.76 -19.92 16.83
N ILE A 495 -16.07 -19.97 16.59
CA ILE A 495 -17.05 -18.94 16.91
C ILE A 495 -17.37 -18.93 18.41
N GLY A 496 -17.62 -20.11 18.98
CA GLY A 496 -17.79 -20.33 20.41
C GLY A 496 -18.50 -21.65 20.73
N GLY A 497 -18.23 -22.21 21.91
CA GLY A 497 -18.83 -23.48 22.32
C GLY A 497 -18.47 -24.63 21.37
N ASP A 498 -19.48 -25.16 20.68
CA ASP A 498 -19.39 -26.22 19.68
C ASP A 498 -19.43 -25.70 18.23
N ASP A 499 -19.48 -24.39 18.00
CA ASP A 499 -19.55 -23.78 16.67
C ASP A 499 -18.17 -23.50 16.07
N PHE A 500 -17.88 -24.14 14.93
CA PHE A 500 -16.66 -23.88 14.15
C PHE A 500 -16.97 -23.49 12.71
N PHE A 501 -15.97 -22.94 12.05
CA PHE A 501 -16.07 -22.44 10.68
C PHE A 501 -14.85 -22.83 9.85
N ALA A 502 -15.06 -23.13 8.56
CA ALA A 502 -14.00 -23.16 7.57
C ALA A 502 -14.45 -22.49 6.26
N GLY A 503 -13.59 -21.65 5.71
CA GLY A 503 -13.74 -21.07 4.37
C GLY A 503 -12.71 -21.67 3.43
N VAL A 504 -13.14 -22.12 2.26
CA VAL A 504 -12.27 -22.82 1.30
C VAL A 504 -12.52 -22.29 -0.11
N SER A 505 -11.47 -22.01 -0.88
CA SER A 505 -11.56 -21.52 -2.26
C SER A 505 -10.76 -22.41 -3.20
N GLY A 506 -11.34 -22.74 -4.36
CA GLY A 506 -10.64 -23.45 -5.44
C GLY A 506 -10.86 -24.96 -5.61
N PRO A 507 -11.11 -25.80 -4.58
CA PRO A 507 -11.25 -27.24 -4.81
C PRO A 507 -12.55 -27.57 -5.55
N ALA A 508 -12.55 -28.70 -6.24
CA ALA A 508 -13.78 -29.24 -6.82
C ALA A 508 -14.75 -29.67 -5.70
N PRO A 509 -16.08 -29.56 -5.89
CA PRO A 509 -17.06 -29.94 -4.86
C PRO A 509 -16.87 -31.36 -4.31
N ALA A 510 -16.51 -32.31 -5.18
CA ALA A 510 -16.26 -33.70 -4.80
C ALA A 510 -15.02 -33.87 -3.89
N GLU A 511 -13.97 -33.07 -4.12
CA GLU A 511 -12.75 -33.09 -3.30
C GLU A 511 -13.04 -32.54 -1.90
N LEU A 512 -13.75 -31.40 -1.83
CA LEU A 512 -14.13 -30.81 -0.55
C LEU A 512 -15.06 -31.74 0.22
N ARG A 513 -16.04 -32.38 -0.44
CA ARG A 513 -16.93 -33.34 0.21
C ARG A 513 -16.16 -34.52 0.79
N ALA A 514 -15.21 -35.10 0.06
CA ALA A 514 -14.36 -36.19 0.56
C ALA A 514 -13.53 -35.76 1.78
N ARG A 515 -12.95 -34.55 1.73
CA ARG A 515 -12.18 -33.97 2.83
C ARG A 515 -13.03 -33.73 4.08
N LEU A 516 -14.22 -33.17 3.92
CA LEU A 516 -15.17 -32.97 5.02
C LEU A 516 -15.61 -34.31 5.62
N SER A 517 -15.92 -35.32 4.81
CA SER A 517 -16.25 -36.66 5.30
C SER A 517 -15.10 -37.28 6.11
N SER A 518 -13.85 -37.10 5.67
CA SER A 518 -12.68 -37.55 6.42
C SER A 518 -12.52 -36.81 7.75
N LEU A 519 -12.73 -35.50 7.78
CA LEU A 519 -12.70 -34.70 9.01
C LEU A 519 -13.75 -35.17 10.03
N LEU A 520 -15.00 -35.32 9.59
CA LEU A 520 -16.10 -35.76 10.45
C LEU A 520 -15.86 -37.19 10.98
N GLY A 521 -15.36 -38.09 10.11
CA GLY A 521 -14.99 -39.45 10.48
C GLY A 521 -13.85 -39.52 11.51
N ASP A 522 -12.79 -38.73 11.31
CA ASP A 522 -11.65 -38.65 12.22
C ASP A 522 -12.06 -38.14 13.60
N PHE A 523 -12.95 -37.15 13.64
CA PHE A 523 -13.49 -36.63 14.89
C PHE A 523 -14.33 -37.68 15.61
N ALA A 524 -15.25 -38.34 14.89
CA ALA A 524 -16.08 -39.41 15.43
C ALA A 524 -15.22 -40.57 15.99
N ALA A 525 -14.16 -40.97 15.29
CA ALA A 525 -13.26 -42.02 15.77
C ALA A 525 -12.47 -41.60 17.03
N SER A 526 -12.10 -40.31 17.12
CA SER A 526 -11.35 -39.77 18.24
C SER A 526 -12.21 -39.61 19.50
N VAL A 527 -13.43 -39.09 19.33
CA VAL A 527 -14.34 -38.77 20.44
C VAL A 527 -14.94 -40.02 21.09
N VAL A 528 -15.00 -41.14 20.38
CA VAL A 528 -15.42 -42.45 20.91
C VAL A 528 -14.58 -42.86 22.14
N ASN A 529 -13.35 -42.37 22.29
CA ASN A 529 -12.48 -42.67 23.43
C ASN A 529 -12.91 -42.04 24.76
N PHE A 530 -13.83 -41.07 24.75
CA PHE A 530 -14.40 -40.52 25.99
C PHE A 530 -15.46 -41.43 26.62
N TYR A 531 -15.98 -42.42 25.88
CA TYR A 531 -17.08 -43.28 26.31
C TYR A 531 -16.59 -44.61 26.88
N THR A 532 -17.38 -45.17 27.79
CA THR A 532 -17.09 -46.50 28.35
C THR A 532 -17.25 -47.60 27.29
N PRO A 533 -16.60 -48.77 27.44
CA PRO A 533 -16.76 -49.90 26.51
C PRO A 533 -18.22 -50.31 26.27
N ALA A 534 -19.08 -50.23 27.30
CA ALA A 534 -20.50 -50.57 27.19
C ALA A 534 -21.28 -49.54 26.35
N GLU A 535 -21.05 -48.24 26.58
CA GLU A 535 -21.67 -47.16 25.81
C GLU A 535 -21.23 -47.18 24.34
N ARG A 536 -19.95 -47.50 24.08
CA ARG A 536 -19.43 -47.68 22.72
C ARG A 536 -20.11 -48.82 21.97
N ALA A 537 -20.33 -49.95 22.64
CA ALA A 537 -21.01 -51.10 22.05
C ALA A 537 -22.50 -50.83 21.78
N ALA A 538 -23.14 -50.02 22.63
CA ALA A 538 -24.54 -49.62 22.47
C ALA A 538 -24.75 -48.49 21.45
N GLY A 539 -23.73 -47.67 21.18
CA GLY A 539 -23.83 -46.48 20.33
C GLY A 539 -24.72 -45.37 20.92
N LEU A 540 -25.09 -45.50 22.19
CA LEU A 540 -26.07 -44.68 22.88
C LEU A 540 -25.58 -44.35 24.30
N VAL A 541 -25.95 -43.16 24.77
CA VAL A 541 -25.51 -42.58 26.03
C VAL A 541 -26.71 -42.01 26.77
N PRO A 542 -26.98 -42.42 28.02
CA PRO A 542 -28.08 -41.86 28.79
C PRO A 542 -27.74 -40.43 29.23
N GLY A 543 -28.63 -39.49 28.93
CA GLY A 543 -28.52 -38.07 29.28
C GLY A 543 -29.89 -37.47 29.61
N LYS A 544 -29.91 -36.19 29.98
CA LYS A 544 -31.17 -35.45 30.19
C LYS A 544 -31.51 -34.63 28.94
N ASP A 545 -32.77 -34.66 28.52
CA ASP A 545 -33.28 -33.75 27.49
C ASP A 545 -33.53 -32.34 28.05
N ARG A 546 -34.01 -31.43 27.20
CA ARG A 546 -34.31 -30.04 27.58
C ARG A 546 -35.39 -29.92 28.67
N ASP A 547 -36.22 -30.94 28.82
CA ASP A 547 -37.30 -31.02 29.82
C ASP A 547 -36.85 -31.76 31.10
N GLY A 548 -35.55 -32.11 31.20
CA GLY A 548 -34.95 -32.79 32.35
C GLY A 548 -35.24 -34.29 32.42
N ARG A 549 -35.86 -34.89 31.39
CA ARG A 549 -36.16 -36.32 31.33
C ARG A 549 -34.95 -37.12 30.86
N LEU A 550 -34.74 -38.28 31.46
CA LEU A 550 -33.71 -39.22 31.01
C LEU A 550 -34.09 -39.80 29.64
N ARG A 551 -33.18 -39.67 28.66
CA ARG A 551 -33.26 -40.29 27.33
C ARG A 551 -31.88 -40.77 26.91
N ASP A 552 -31.87 -41.73 25.99
CA ASP A 552 -30.64 -42.16 25.33
C ASP A 552 -30.36 -41.27 24.12
N PHE A 553 -29.13 -40.77 24.05
CA PHE A 553 -28.62 -39.93 22.97
C PHE A 553 -27.58 -40.70 22.16
N PRO A 554 -27.50 -40.51 20.84
CA PRO A 554 -26.36 -40.99 20.05
C PRO A 554 -25.02 -40.45 20.57
N LEU A 555 -23.93 -41.14 20.26
CA LEU A 555 -22.58 -40.64 20.52
C LEU A 555 -22.36 -39.27 19.86
N LEU A 556 -21.56 -38.42 20.51
CA LEU A 556 -21.18 -37.10 20.01
C LEU A 556 -20.62 -37.23 18.59
N ARG A 557 -21.21 -36.48 17.66
CA ARG A 557 -20.72 -36.31 16.29
C ARG A 557 -20.71 -34.83 15.96
N CYS A 558 -20.01 -34.47 14.89
CA CYS A 558 -20.03 -33.13 14.34
C CYS A 558 -20.81 -33.14 13.02
N SER A 559 -21.64 -32.12 12.81
CA SER A 559 -22.40 -31.91 11.58
C SER A 559 -21.84 -30.72 10.80
N ALA A 560 -21.78 -30.83 9.47
CA ALA A 560 -21.25 -29.79 8.58
C ALA A 560 -22.33 -29.23 7.64
N ALA A 561 -22.60 -27.93 7.72
CA ALA A 561 -23.41 -27.18 6.77
C ALA A 561 -22.49 -26.48 5.76
N VAL A 562 -22.67 -26.75 4.47
CA VAL A 562 -21.81 -26.23 3.40
C VAL A 562 -22.63 -25.35 2.46
N LEU A 563 -22.18 -24.11 2.30
CA LEU A 563 -22.67 -23.18 1.29
C LEU A 563 -21.64 -23.07 0.16
N GLU A 564 -22.02 -23.50 -1.03
CA GLU A 564 -21.25 -23.34 -2.25
C GLU A 564 -21.61 -22.03 -2.95
N ILE A 565 -20.59 -21.22 -3.21
CA ILE A 565 -20.65 -19.98 -3.96
C ILE A 565 -19.96 -20.21 -5.32
N PRO A 566 -20.74 -20.32 -6.42
CA PRO A 566 -20.18 -20.63 -7.73
C PRO A 566 -19.18 -19.59 -8.25
N ALA A 567 -18.26 -20.04 -9.10
CA ALA A 567 -17.37 -19.17 -9.85
C ALA A 567 -18.16 -18.18 -10.74
N GLY A 568 -17.66 -16.94 -10.85
CA GLY A 568 -18.25 -15.89 -11.68
C GLY A 568 -19.52 -15.25 -11.12
N ARG A 569 -19.99 -15.64 -9.92
CA ARG A 569 -21.19 -15.05 -9.29
C ARG A 569 -20.98 -13.55 -8.99
N PRO A 570 -21.98 -12.68 -9.23
CA PRO A 570 -21.98 -11.29 -8.75
C PRO A 570 -21.78 -11.21 -7.23
N GLY A 571 -21.22 -10.10 -6.77
CA GLY A 571 -21.04 -9.88 -5.33
C GLY A 571 -22.36 -9.83 -4.58
N CYS A 572 -22.36 -10.28 -3.32
CA CYS A 572 -23.54 -10.26 -2.44
C CYS A 572 -23.20 -9.72 -1.05
N ALA A 573 -24.23 -9.46 -0.24
CA ALA A 573 -24.06 -8.97 1.12
C ALA A 573 -23.43 -10.08 2.01
N PRO A 574 -22.35 -9.79 2.77
CA PRO A 574 -21.68 -10.78 3.62
C PRO A 574 -22.61 -11.46 4.64
N ASP A 575 -23.49 -10.67 5.27
CA ASP A 575 -24.43 -11.15 6.30
C ASP A 575 -25.41 -12.18 5.74
N GLN A 576 -25.77 -12.05 4.46
CA GLN A 576 -26.65 -12.99 3.78
C GLN A 576 -25.99 -14.36 3.65
N LEU A 577 -24.70 -14.43 3.35
CA LEU A 577 -23.97 -15.69 3.22
C LEU A 577 -23.90 -16.45 4.54
N LEU A 578 -23.60 -15.74 5.63
CA LEU A 578 -23.53 -16.33 6.97
C LEU A 578 -24.90 -16.79 7.47
N ALA A 579 -25.96 -16.04 7.18
CA ALA A 579 -27.32 -16.45 7.50
C ALA A 579 -27.75 -17.69 6.72
N GLU A 580 -27.43 -17.75 5.43
CA GLU A 580 -27.82 -18.87 4.55
C GLU A 580 -27.18 -20.20 4.99
N VAL A 581 -25.87 -20.17 5.28
CA VAL A 581 -25.18 -21.38 5.76
C VAL A 581 -25.64 -21.79 7.16
N ALA A 582 -25.94 -20.83 8.04
CA ALA A 582 -26.43 -21.12 9.39
C ALA A 582 -27.81 -21.79 9.39
N GLN A 583 -28.69 -21.44 8.44
CA GLN A 583 -30.00 -22.08 8.29
C GLN A 583 -29.88 -23.57 7.93
N GLN A 584 -28.78 -23.98 7.29
CA GLN A 584 -28.55 -25.37 6.91
C GLN A 584 -28.02 -26.25 8.05
N LYS A 585 -27.71 -25.68 9.24
CA LYS A 585 -27.26 -26.47 10.40
C LYS A 585 -28.27 -27.55 10.78
N SER A 586 -29.56 -27.23 10.82
CA SER A 586 -30.62 -28.19 11.18
C SER A 586 -30.71 -29.33 10.16
N SER A 587 -30.56 -29.01 8.87
CA SER A 587 -30.53 -29.99 7.78
C SER A 587 -29.31 -30.90 7.88
N ALA A 588 -28.14 -30.36 8.25
CA ALA A 588 -26.92 -31.14 8.45
C ALA A 588 -27.06 -32.14 9.60
N LYS A 589 -27.66 -31.71 10.71
CA LYS A 589 -27.96 -32.59 11.87
C LYS A 589 -28.96 -33.69 11.55
N ALA A 590 -29.94 -33.43 10.69
CA ALA A 590 -30.91 -34.44 10.26
C ALA A 590 -30.33 -35.44 9.25
N SER A 591 -29.20 -35.11 8.61
CA SER A 591 -28.56 -35.95 7.60
C SER A 591 -27.88 -37.18 8.21
N ALA A 592 -27.99 -38.32 7.54
CA ALA A 592 -27.29 -39.55 7.91
C ALA A 592 -25.76 -39.40 7.76
N GLU A 593 -25.31 -38.61 6.77
CA GLU A 593 -23.90 -38.30 6.54
C GLU A 593 -23.37 -37.19 7.46
N GLY A 594 -24.24 -36.57 8.27
CA GLY A 594 -23.89 -35.40 9.09
C GLY A 594 -23.55 -34.17 8.25
N MET A 595 -23.98 -34.11 6.98
CA MET A 595 -23.64 -33.02 6.07
C MET A 595 -24.88 -32.53 5.31
N ALA A 596 -25.01 -31.21 5.17
CA ALA A 596 -25.95 -30.57 4.27
C ALA A 596 -25.20 -29.65 3.31
N TRP A 597 -25.54 -29.72 2.02
CA TRP A 597 -24.89 -28.95 0.97
C TRP A 597 -25.92 -28.11 0.24
N VAL A 598 -25.71 -26.80 0.21
CA VAL A 598 -26.56 -25.87 -0.54
C VAL A 598 -25.70 -25.09 -1.52
N VAL A 599 -26.19 -24.97 -2.75
CA VAL A 599 -25.57 -24.13 -3.78
C VAL A 599 -26.33 -22.81 -3.80
N LEU A 600 -25.62 -21.70 -3.59
CA LEU A 600 -26.24 -20.38 -3.61
C LEU A 600 -26.82 -20.11 -5.01
N SER A 601 -28.15 -20.07 -5.13
CA SER A 601 -28.87 -19.84 -6.39
C SER A 601 -28.55 -18.47 -6.97
N ARG A 602 -28.38 -18.36 -8.29
CA ARG A 602 -27.92 -17.14 -9.01
C ARG A 602 -28.53 -15.84 -8.53
#